data_AF-A0AAV8ZG38-F1
#
_entry.id   AF-A0AAV8ZG38-F1
#
_cell.length_a   1.000
_cell.length_b   1.000
_cell.length_c   1.000
_cell.angle_alpha   90.00
_cell.angle_beta   90.00
_cell.angle_gamma   90.00
#
_symmetry.space_group_name_H-M   'P 1'
#
loop_
_entity.id
_entity.type
_entity.pdbx_description
1 polymer ?
#
loop_
_entity_poly.entity_id
_entity_poly.type
_entity_poly.pdbx_seq_one_letter_code
_entity_poly.pdbx_strand_id
1 'polypeptide(L)'
;MQKFCRFEAQTRSLQRRTGSFYRQGATMLGKGLPHFAKGEVVKGFGRGSKELGCPTANFPVEVVNGLPTDIDTGIYYGFASVDKGDVHKMVLSIGWNPFYQNKVKSMETHILHEYDSDFLW
;
A
#
# COMPACT_ATOMS: atom_id res chain seq x y z
N MET A 1 19.39 6.03 5.19
CA MET A 1 19.26 4.69 4.59
C MET A 1 17.99 4.67 3.75
N GLN A 2 18.08 4.17 2.51
CA GLN A 2 16.91 3.86 1.67
C GLN A 2 16.24 2.60 2.23
N LYS A 3 14.92 2.62 2.40
CA LYS A 3 14.17 1.52 3.02
C LYS A 3 13.15 0.94 2.05
N PHE A 4 12.99 -0.37 2.02
CA PHE A 4 12.11 -1.06 1.07
C PHE A 4 10.84 -1.53 1.77
N CYS A 5 9.69 -1.24 1.17
CA CYS A 5 8.42 -1.74 1.66
C CYS A 5 7.76 -2.67 0.63
N ARG A 6 7.22 -3.78 1.13
CA ARG A 6 6.40 -4.72 0.38
C ARG A 6 4.98 -4.67 0.89
N PHE A 7 4.03 -4.61 -0.02
CA PHE A 7 2.61 -4.62 0.31
C PHE A 7 1.86 -5.71 -0.44
N GLU A 8 0.80 -6.17 0.20
CA GLU A 8 -0.26 -6.98 -0.39
C GLU A 8 -1.57 -6.25 -0.14
N ALA A 9 -2.18 -5.69 -1.19
CA ALA A 9 -3.49 -5.06 -1.12
C ALA A 9 -4.60 -6.10 -1.34
N GLN A 10 -5.64 -6.06 -0.51
CA GLN A 10 -6.82 -6.92 -0.58
C GLN A 10 -8.10 -6.08 -0.49
N THR A 11 -9.17 -6.52 -1.14
CA THR A 11 -10.53 -6.00 -0.93
C THR A 11 -11.29 -6.88 0.06
N ARG A 12 -12.38 -6.32 0.63
CA ARG A 12 -13.09 -6.70 1.87
C ARG A 12 -13.52 -8.17 2.03
N SER A 13 -13.36 -9.00 1.01
CA SER A 13 -13.88 -10.38 1.00
C SER A 13 -12.93 -11.44 1.54
N LEU A 14 -11.66 -11.14 1.84
CA LEU A 14 -10.69 -12.14 2.32
C LEU A 14 -10.27 -11.86 3.77
N GLN A 15 -11.16 -12.22 4.71
CA GLN A 15 -10.78 -12.41 6.11
C GLN A 15 -10.07 -13.76 6.27
N ARG A 16 -8.85 -13.74 6.83
CA ARG A 16 -8.06 -14.92 7.21
C ARG A 16 -8.89 -15.86 8.08
N ARG A 17 -9.33 -17.00 7.52
CA ARG A 17 -9.46 -18.23 8.30
C ARG A 17 -8.18 -19.02 8.14
N THR A 18 -7.61 -19.35 9.28
CA THR A 18 -6.44 -20.20 9.47
C THR A 18 -6.56 -21.51 8.69
N GLY A 19 -5.51 -21.84 7.92
CA GLY A 19 -5.30 -23.18 7.35
C GLY A 19 -5.90 -23.44 5.96
N SER A 20 -5.02 -23.82 5.02
CA SER A 20 -5.32 -24.69 3.87
C SER A 20 -6.09 -24.18 2.64
N PHE A 21 -6.41 -22.89 2.48
CA PHE A 21 -7.24 -22.44 1.34
C PHE A 21 -6.50 -21.94 0.07
N TYR A 22 -5.38 -22.56 -0.31
CA TYR A 22 -4.79 -22.32 -1.65
C TYR A 22 -5.46 -23.15 -2.76
N ARG A 23 -6.39 -24.06 -2.41
CA ARG A 23 -7.26 -24.78 -3.35
C ARG A 23 -8.70 -24.45 -3.03
N GLN A 24 -9.49 -24.08 -4.04
CA GLN A 24 -10.93 -23.78 -3.99
C GLN A 24 -11.27 -22.34 -3.52
N GLY A 25 -11.23 -21.42 -4.48
CA GLY A 25 -11.70 -20.04 -4.29
C GLY A 25 -11.29 -19.06 -5.38
N ALA A 26 -10.84 -19.52 -6.55
CA ALA A 26 -10.36 -18.70 -7.68
C ALA A 26 -11.49 -17.96 -8.44
N THR A 27 -12.61 -17.65 -7.78
CA THR A 27 -13.79 -17.05 -8.42
C THR A 27 -14.31 -15.86 -7.62
N MET A 28 -13.41 -14.94 -7.24
CA MET A 28 -13.68 -13.52 -7.02
C MET A 28 -12.42 -12.68 -7.38
N LEU A 29 -11.70 -13.06 -8.44
CA LEU A 29 -10.48 -12.38 -8.93
C LEU A 29 -10.80 -11.20 -9.87
N GLY A 30 -11.92 -10.50 -9.65
CA GLY A 30 -12.25 -9.31 -10.42
C GLY A 30 -11.57 -8.10 -9.81
N LYS A 31 -10.82 -7.32 -10.61
CA LYS A 31 -10.10 -6.06 -10.29
C LYS A 31 -8.59 -6.14 -10.00
N GLY A 32 -7.90 -7.22 -10.39
CA GLY A 32 -6.44 -7.29 -10.25
C GLY A 32 -5.94 -7.43 -8.80
N LEU A 33 -6.79 -7.91 -7.89
CA LEU A 33 -6.47 -8.14 -6.48
C LEU A 33 -6.53 -9.65 -6.13
N PRO A 34 -5.73 -10.13 -5.15
CA PRO A 34 -4.73 -9.38 -4.38
C PRO A 34 -3.56 -8.91 -5.25
N HIS A 35 -3.05 -7.71 -4.98
CA HIS A 35 -1.91 -7.15 -5.71
C HIS A 35 -0.72 -6.97 -4.79
N PHE A 36 0.45 -7.40 -5.27
CA PHE A 36 1.71 -7.27 -4.56
C PHE A 36 2.58 -6.21 -5.21
N ALA A 37 2.94 -5.19 -4.44
CA ALA A 37 3.88 -4.15 -4.86
C ALA A 37 5.09 -4.12 -3.91
N LYS A 38 6.26 -3.80 -4.46
CA LYS A 38 7.49 -3.58 -3.68
C LYS A 38 8.19 -2.35 -4.24
N GLY A 39 8.70 -1.50 -3.36
CA GLY A 39 9.39 -0.28 -3.74
C GLY A 39 10.15 0.33 -2.58
N GLU A 40 11.05 1.24 -2.90
CA GLU A 40 11.69 2.10 -1.90
C GLU A 40 10.67 3.10 -1.36
N VAL A 41 10.63 3.30 -0.05
CA VAL A 41 9.78 4.33 0.56
C VAL A 41 10.36 5.70 0.23
N VAL A 42 9.62 6.50 -0.54
CA VAL A 42 10.04 7.85 -0.92
C VAL A 42 9.35 8.92 -0.05
N LYS A 43 9.91 10.12 -0.03
CA LYS A 43 9.29 11.26 0.65
C LYS A 43 8.09 11.77 -0.16
N GLY A 44 6.94 11.83 0.49
CA GLY A 44 5.76 12.53 -0.02
C GLY A 44 5.78 14.01 0.33
N PHE A 45 4.63 14.66 0.24
CA PHE A 45 4.45 16.09 0.52
C PHE A 45 4.39 16.45 2.01
N GLY A 46 4.51 15.46 2.91
CA GLY A 46 4.62 15.66 4.36
C GLY A 46 3.37 16.22 5.05
N ARG A 47 2.21 16.20 4.38
CA ARG A 47 0.95 16.73 4.93
C ARG A 47 0.28 15.77 5.92
N GLY A 48 0.22 14.47 5.57
CA GLY A 48 -0.47 13.47 6.41
C GLY A 48 0.25 13.14 7.73
N SER A 49 1.58 13.17 7.74
CA SER A 49 2.39 12.78 8.89
C SER A 49 2.55 13.90 9.91
N LYS A 50 2.97 15.09 9.47
CA LYS A 50 3.27 16.21 10.37
C LYS A 50 2.03 16.89 10.96
N GLU A 51 0.90 16.86 10.27
CA GLU A 51 -0.31 17.58 10.71
C GLU A 51 -1.33 16.66 11.41
N LEU A 52 -1.35 15.36 11.09
CA LEU A 52 -2.35 14.42 11.58
C LEU A 52 -1.78 13.23 12.38
N GLY A 53 -0.45 13.16 12.55
CA GLY A 53 0.19 12.05 13.26
C GLY A 53 -0.04 10.71 12.58
N CYS A 54 -0.18 10.70 11.24
CA CYS A 54 -0.40 9.50 10.44
C CYS A 54 0.83 9.23 9.53
N PRO A 55 1.87 8.56 10.05
CA PRO A 55 3.08 8.26 9.30
C PRO A 55 2.76 7.49 8.01
N THR A 56 3.20 7.97 6.84
CA THR A 56 2.77 7.45 5.52
C THR A 56 3.95 7.12 4.60
N ALA A 57 4.01 5.87 4.12
CA ALA A 57 4.95 5.42 3.09
C ALA A 57 4.45 5.79 1.69
N ASN A 58 5.25 6.52 0.92
CA ASN A 58 4.95 6.80 -0.49
C ASN A 58 5.76 5.90 -1.41
N PHE A 59 5.24 5.67 -2.62
CA PHE A 59 5.89 4.86 -3.65
C PHE A 59 6.52 5.67 -4.78
N PRO A 60 7.60 5.16 -5.40
CA PRO A 60 8.13 5.69 -6.64
C PRO A 60 7.10 5.57 -7.76
N VAL A 61 7.07 6.55 -8.65
CA VAL A 61 6.12 6.62 -9.77
C VAL A 61 6.18 5.37 -10.66
N GLU A 62 7.34 4.75 -10.77
CA GLU A 62 7.58 3.53 -11.55
C GLU A 62 6.79 2.34 -10.99
N VAL A 63 6.67 2.25 -9.65
CA VAL A 63 5.87 1.21 -9.00
C VAL A 63 4.39 1.47 -9.23
N VAL A 64 3.96 2.73 -9.14
CA VAL A 64 2.55 3.10 -9.34
C VAL A 64 2.11 2.89 -10.79
N ASN A 65 2.98 3.20 -11.75
CA ASN A 65 2.73 2.94 -13.18
C ASN A 65 2.69 1.44 -13.51
N GLY A 66 3.26 0.59 -12.66
CA GLY A 66 3.19 -0.87 -12.78
C GLY A 66 1.92 -1.49 -12.22
N LEU A 67 1.00 -0.72 -11.65
CA LEU A 67 -0.27 -1.23 -11.15
C LEU A 67 -1.14 -1.78 -12.30
N PRO A 68 -1.84 -2.92 -12.10
CA PRO A 68 -2.85 -3.39 -13.03
C PRO A 68 -3.88 -2.32 -13.35
N THR A 69 -4.30 -2.23 -14.61
CA THR A 69 -5.32 -1.27 -15.07
C THR A 69 -6.66 -1.43 -14.35
N ASP A 70 -6.94 -2.64 -13.87
CA ASP A 70 -8.19 -3.00 -13.21
C ASP A 70 -8.25 -2.57 -11.73
N ILE A 71 -7.14 -2.04 -11.18
CA ILE A 71 -7.10 -1.44 -9.86
C ILE A 71 -7.56 0.02 -9.96
N ASP A 72 -8.75 0.26 -9.44
CA ASP A 72 -9.37 1.58 -9.36
C ASP A 72 -8.64 2.50 -8.36
N THR A 73 -8.87 3.81 -8.46
CA THR A 73 -8.54 4.71 -7.35
C THR A 73 -9.44 4.43 -6.15
N GLY A 74 -8.91 4.51 -4.93
CA GLY A 74 -9.67 4.26 -3.73
C GLY A 74 -8.80 3.90 -2.52
N ILE A 75 -9.47 3.45 -1.47
CA ILE A 75 -8.85 2.99 -0.23
C ILE A 75 -8.91 1.47 -0.15
N TYR A 76 -7.77 0.87 0.10
CA TYR A 76 -7.55 -0.57 0.20
C TYR A 76 -7.00 -0.92 1.58
N TYR A 77 -7.20 -2.14 2.04
CA TYR A 77 -6.53 -2.65 3.23
C TYR A 77 -5.64 -3.83 2.85
N GLY A 78 -4.72 -4.18 3.72
CA GLY A 78 -3.92 -5.36 3.48
C GLY A 78 -2.78 -5.51 4.46
N PHE A 79 -1.67 -6.03 3.96
CA PHE A 79 -0.49 -6.30 4.75
C PHE A 79 0.73 -5.57 4.19
N ALA A 80 1.62 -5.17 5.09
CA ALA A 80 2.86 -4.47 4.82
C ALA A 80 4.02 -5.13 5.55
N SER A 81 5.21 -5.12 4.96
CA SER A 81 6.47 -5.40 5.66
C SER A 81 7.55 -4.46 5.15
N VAL A 82 8.34 -3.94 6.08
CA VAL A 82 9.41 -2.98 5.85
C VAL A 82 10.73 -3.67 6.12
N ASP A 83 11.70 -3.54 5.20
CA ASP A 83 13.07 -4.07 5.35
C ASP A 83 13.12 -5.55 5.76
N LYS A 84 12.14 -6.35 5.31
CA LYS A 84 11.95 -7.77 5.67
C LYS A 84 11.69 -8.01 7.16
N GLY A 85 11.22 -6.99 7.89
CA GLY A 85 10.72 -7.12 9.25
C GLY A 85 9.33 -7.71 9.32
N ASP A 86 8.68 -7.52 10.47
CA ASP A 86 7.35 -8.07 10.74
C ASP A 86 6.29 -7.60 9.75
N VAL A 87 5.26 -8.43 9.60
CA VAL A 87 4.12 -8.15 8.74
C VAL A 87 3.02 -7.49 9.56
N HIS A 88 2.69 -6.25 9.20
CA HIS A 88 1.66 -5.45 9.86
C HIS A 88 0.47 -5.24 8.94
N LYS A 89 -0.68 -4.90 9.54
CA LYS A 89 -1.84 -4.44 8.76
C LYS A 89 -1.55 -3.05 8.22
N MET A 90 -2.16 -2.70 7.09
CA MET A 90 -2.04 -1.38 6.51
C MET A 90 -3.33 -0.92 5.84
N VAL A 91 -3.39 0.39 5.59
CA VAL A 91 -4.36 1.05 4.72
C VAL A 91 -3.60 1.71 3.58
N LEU A 92 -4.04 1.47 2.35
CA LEU A 92 -3.43 1.99 1.13
C LEU A 92 -4.41 2.90 0.40
N SER A 93 -3.98 4.11 0.09
CA SER A 93 -4.68 5.06 -0.78
C SER A 93 -4.05 5.07 -2.16
N ILE A 94 -4.86 4.87 -3.20
CA ILE A 94 -4.48 5.05 -4.61
C ILE A 94 -5.32 6.19 -5.16
N GLY A 95 -4.66 7.28 -5.56
CA GLY A 95 -5.35 8.50 -5.99
C GLY A 95 -4.62 9.22 -7.11
N TRP A 96 -5.26 10.22 -7.72
CA TRP A 96 -4.62 11.11 -8.68
C TRP A 96 -3.98 12.28 -7.96
N ASN A 97 -2.77 12.67 -8.35
CA ASN A 97 -2.11 13.85 -7.78
C ASN A 97 -2.48 15.14 -8.57
N PRO A 98 -3.26 16.06 -7.98
CA PRO A 98 -3.68 17.30 -8.65
C PRO A 98 -2.53 18.29 -8.89
N PHE A 99 -1.42 18.21 -8.15
CA PHE A 99 -0.26 19.08 -8.34
C PHE A 99 0.55 18.74 -9.60
N TYR A 100 0.47 17.50 -10.09
CA TYR A 100 1.08 17.07 -11.36
C TYR A 100 0.08 17.05 -12.52
N GLN A 101 -0.80 18.06 -12.60
CA GLN A 101 -1.84 18.15 -13.63
C GLN A 101 -2.70 16.87 -13.74
N ASN A 102 -2.89 16.11 -12.64
CA ASN A 102 -3.58 14.81 -12.62
C ASN A 102 -3.02 13.75 -13.59
N LYS A 103 -1.75 13.84 -14.00
CA LYS A 103 -1.17 12.89 -14.98
C LYS A 103 -0.60 11.63 -14.35
N VAL A 104 -0.39 11.62 -13.04
CA VAL A 104 0.29 10.53 -12.33
C VAL A 104 -0.52 10.15 -11.09
N LYS A 105 -0.78 8.84 -10.92
CA LYS A 105 -1.36 8.28 -9.70
C LYS A 105 -0.33 8.31 -8.56
N SER A 106 -0.77 8.51 -7.33
CA SER A 106 0.02 8.26 -6.12
C SER A 106 -0.45 6.97 -5.44
N MET A 107 0.47 6.34 -4.71
CA MET A 107 0.20 5.21 -3.84
C MET A 107 0.78 5.51 -2.46
N GLU A 108 -0.10 5.77 -1.51
CA GLU A 108 0.20 6.26 -0.16
C GLU A 108 -0.26 5.24 0.87
N THR A 109 0.66 4.72 1.67
CA THR A 109 0.37 3.61 2.59
C THR A 109 0.60 4.00 4.04
N HIS A 110 -0.42 3.83 4.86
CA HIS A 110 -0.33 3.95 6.31
C HIS A 110 -0.26 2.56 6.93
N ILE A 111 0.85 2.25 7.61
CA ILE A 111 1.04 0.98 8.30
C ILE A 111 0.46 1.11 9.71
N LEU A 112 -0.42 0.19 10.10
CA LEU A 112 -1.07 0.16 11.41
C LEU A 112 -0.12 -0.46 12.44
N HIS A 113 1.01 0.21 12.65
CA HIS A 113 2.04 -0.15 13.62
C HIS A 113 2.79 1.11 14.07
N GLU A 114 3.04 1.19 15.37
CA GLU A 114 3.87 2.23 15.97
C GLU A 114 5.34 1.86 15.78
N TYR A 115 6.08 2.73 15.11
CA TYR A 115 7.53 2.58 14.97
C TYR A 115 8.22 3.51 15.96
N ASP A 116 9.28 3.04 16.62
CA ASP A 116 10.07 3.82 17.60
C ASP A 116 10.83 5.02 16.99
N SER A 117 10.76 5.19 15.66
CA SER A 117 11.45 6.24 14.92
C SER A 117 10.54 6.86 13.88
N ASP A 118 10.85 8.08 13.44
CA ASP A 118 10.23 8.82 12.32
C ASP A 118 10.50 8.14 10.96
N PHE A 119 10.25 6.84 10.89
CA PHE A 119 10.51 5.98 9.75
C PHE A 119 9.61 6.36 8.54
N LEU A 120 8.40 6.83 8.83
CA LEU A 120 7.39 7.24 7.86
C LEU A 120 7.08 8.72 8.08
N TRP A 121 8.11 9.56 7.93
CA TRP A 121 8.10 11.03 8.02
C TRP A 121 6.82 11.76 7.68
#